data_AF-A0A8F2JAT9-F1
#
_entry.id   AF-A0A8F2JAT9-F1
#
_cell.length_a   1.000
_cell.length_b   1.000
_cell.length_c   1.000
_cell.angle_alpha   90.00
_cell.angle_beta   90.00
_cell.angle_gamma   90.00
#
_symmetry.space_group_name_H-M   'P 1'
#
loop_
_entity.id
_entity.type
_entity.pdbx_description
1 polymer ?
#
loop_
_entity_poly.entity_id
_entity_poly.type
_entity_poly.pdbx_seq_one_letter_code
_entity_poly.pdbx_strand_id
1 'polypeptide(L)'
;MNCPHCNQEIPNKSEFCIFCGEKIAQKKRPKATVTLSILLAISLALAGGELIYILIKGQQTSQLINNYEHNMAIRKNRINELEDEIAQLEDKAHFYDTSVAIIPSDGSGLYHKYGCEYLDLSKFKGFDYTGEAEYKGYSPCPYCH
;
A
#
# COMPACT_ATOMS: atom_id res chain seq x y z
N MET A 1 38.10 51.65 -28.09
CA MET A 1 39.37 51.86 -27.34
C MET A 1 40.30 52.73 -28.17
N ASN A 2 41.34 53.36 -27.62
CA ASN A 2 42.25 54.19 -28.42
C ASN A 2 43.49 53.40 -28.85
N CYS A 3 43.99 53.68 -30.05
CA CYS A 3 45.24 53.09 -30.55
C CYS A 3 46.43 53.63 -29.72
N PRO A 4 47.29 52.77 -29.14
CA PRO A 4 48.42 53.24 -28.32
C PRO A 4 49.50 53.99 -29.13
N HIS A 5 49.52 53.83 -30.45
CA HIS A 5 50.51 54.46 -31.33
C HIS A 5 50.04 55.82 -31.88
N CYS A 6 48.80 55.90 -32.40
CA CYS A 6 48.28 57.13 -33.03
C CYS A 6 47.14 57.82 -32.24
N ASN A 7 46.74 57.24 -31.11
CA ASN A 7 45.68 57.72 -30.20
C ASN A 7 44.28 57.88 -30.81
N GLN A 8 44.04 57.40 -32.05
CA GLN A 8 42.71 57.43 -32.66
C GLN A 8 41.79 56.35 -32.08
N GLU A 9 40.49 56.65 -32.02
CA GLU A 9 39.49 55.71 -31.54
C GLU A 9 39.31 54.56 -32.53
N ILE A 10 39.46 53.34 -32.03
CA ILE A 10 39.34 52.10 -32.80
C ILE A 10 38.20 51.23 -32.24
N PRO A 11 37.48 50.50 -33.11
CA PRO A 11 36.45 49.56 -32.68
C PRO A 11 37.01 48.51 -31.72
N ASN A 12 36.21 48.13 -30.72
CA ASN A 12 36.58 47.08 -29.78
C ASN A 12 36.80 45.75 -30.54
N LYS A 13 37.92 45.07 -30.27
CA LYS A 13 38.40 43.83 -30.92
C LYS A 13 39.02 43.98 -32.32
N SER A 14 39.38 45.19 -32.75
CA SER A 14 40.20 45.36 -33.96
C SER A 14 41.59 44.73 -33.74
N GLU A 15 42.05 43.87 -34.64
CA GLU A 15 43.41 43.31 -34.58
C GLU A 15 44.49 44.33 -34.97
N PHE A 16 44.11 45.32 -35.77
CA PHE A 16 44.98 46.39 -36.26
C PHE A 16 44.27 47.74 -36.20
N CYS A 17 45.03 48.82 -36.07
CA CYS A 17 44.52 50.18 -36.21
C CYS A 17 44.20 50.46 -37.67
N ILE A 18 42.96 50.81 -37.97
CA ILE A 18 42.50 51.15 -39.32
C ILE A 18 43.15 52.42 -39.90
N PHE A 19 43.84 53.20 -39.06
CA PHE A 19 44.40 54.50 -39.44
C PHE A 19 45.93 54.51 -39.55
N CYS A 20 46.64 53.79 -38.66
CA CYS A 20 48.11 53.75 -38.68
C CYS A 20 48.69 52.34 -38.91
N GLY A 21 47.86 51.32 -39.04
CA GLY A 21 48.29 49.93 -39.26
C GLY A 21 48.88 49.22 -38.05
N GLU A 22 48.99 49.89 -36.89
CA GLU A 22 49.57 49.31 -35.66
C GLU A 22 48.79 48.08 -35.20
N LYS A 23 49.49 47.03 -34.75
CA LYS A 23 48.85 45.81 -34.27
C LYS A 23 48.37 46.00 -32.83
N ILE A 24 47.09 45.71 -32.58
CA ILE A 24 46.48 45.92 -31.27
C ILE A 24 46.55 44.61 -30.47
N ALA A 25 47.22 44.66 -29.32
CA ALA A 25 47.30 43.52 -28.40
C ALA A 25 45.91 43.22 -27.81
N GLN A 26 45.25 42.18 -28.30
CA GLN A 26 43.98 41.74 -27.72
C GLN A 26 44.21 41.09 -26.35
N LYS A 27 43.48 41.55 -25.34
CA LYS A 27 43.49 40.97 -24.00
C LYS A 27 42.84 39.57 -24.04
N LYS A 28 43.66 38.53 -24.16
CA LYS A 28 43.20 37.13 -24.12
C LYS A 28 42.66 36.81 -22.72
N ARG A 29 41.50 36.14 -22.64
CA ARG A 29 40.95 35.69 -21.35
C ARG A 29 41.92 34.69 -20.70
N PRO A 30 42.16 34.77 -19.38
CA PRO A 30 43.02 33.82 -18.69
C PRO A 30 42.41 32.42 -18.77
N LYS A 31 43.19 31.47 -19.31
CA LYS A 31 42.75 30.07 -19.50
C LYS A 31 42.29 29.42 -18.20
N ALA A 32 42.91 29.80 -17.07
CA ALA A 32 42.57 29.31 -15.73
C ALA A 32 41.14 29.67 -15.29
N THR A 33 40.65 30.87 -15.60
CA THR A 33 39.28 31.27 -15.27
C THR A 33 38.29 30.45 -16.11
N VAL A 34 38.62 30.17 -17.37
CA VAL A 34 37.77 29.35 -18.24
C VAL A 34 37.69 27.91 -17.73
N THR A 35 38.82 27.27 -17.37
CA THR A 35 38.81 25.92 -16.81
C THR A 35 38.09 25.85 -15.46
N LEU A 36 38.29 26.82 -14.58
CA LEU A 36 37.62 26.85 -13.28
C LEU A 36 36.09 26.97 -13.42
N SER A 37 35.61 27.81 -14.35
CA SER A 37 34.17 27.93 -14.65
C SER A 37 33.58 26.62 -15.19
N ILE A 38 34.32 25.91 -16.06
CA ILE A 38 33.88 24.62 -16.61
C ILE A 38 33.80 23.56 -15.50
N LEU A 39 34.83 23.46 -14.65
CA LEU A 39 34.84 22.52 -13.53
C LEU A 39 33.69 22.76 -12.56
N LEU A 40 33.42 24.03 -12.22
CA LEU A 40 32.34 24.38 -11.31
C LEU A 40 30.94 24.04 -11.88
N ALA A 41 30.74 24.25 -13.18
CA ALA A 41 29.51 23.88 -13.86
C ALA A 41 29.28 22.35 -13.89
N ILE A 42 30.34 21.56 -14.09
CA ILE A 42 30.27 20.09 -14.07
C ILE A 42 29.91 19.60 -12.66
N SER A 43 30.56 20.15 -11.62
CA SER A 43 30.28 19.77 -10.23
C SER A 43 28.83 20.04 -9.82
N LEU A 44 28.27 21.18 -10.24
CA LEU A 44 26.86 21.52 -9.99
C LEU A 44 25.89 20.59 -10.73
N ALA A 45 26.22 20.21 -11.97
CA ALA A 45 25.40 19.29 -12.76
C ALA A 45 25.37 17.88 -12.14
N LEU A 46 26.52 17.38 -11.67
CA LEU A 46 26.60 16.07 -11.01
C LEU A 46 25.85 16.05 -9.67
N ALA A 47 26.11 17.04 -8.80
CA ALA A 47 25.45 17.12 -7.50
C ALA A 47 23.93 17.37 -7.61
N GLY A 48 23.51 18.22 -8.56
CA GLY A 48 22.10 18.49 -8.81
C GLY A 48 21.35 17.28 -9.38
N GLY A 49 21.99 16.51 -10.26
CA GLY A 49 21.39 15.33 -10.87
C GLY A 49 21.08 14.22 -9.87
N GLU A 50 21.99 13.93 -8.94
CA GLU A 50 21.78 12.90 -7.91
C GLU A 50 20.63 13.26 -6.96
N LEU A 51 20.55 14.53 -6.54
CA LEU A 51 19.51 14.98 -5.62
C LEU A 51 18.11 14.87 -6.25
N ILE A 52 17.98 15.28 -7.51
CA ILE A 52 16.70 15.18 -8.25
C ILE A 52 16.28 13.71 -8.42
N TYR A 53 17.23 12.82 -8.73
CA TYR A 53 16.94 11.38 -8.86
C TYR A 53 16.41 10.77 -7.55
N ILE A 54 17.04 11.10 -6.42
CA ILE A 54 16.61 10.62 -5.10
C ILE A 54 15.20 11.13 -4.76
N LEU A 55 14.88 12.40 -5.05
CA LEU A 55 13.56 12.98 -4.79
C LEU A 55 12.45 12.28 -5.59
N ILE A 56 12.67 12.01 -6.88
CA ILE A 56 11.67 11.33 -7.74
C ILE A 56 11.41 9.90 -7.25
N LYS A 57 12.47 9.14 -6.91
CA LYS A 57 12.37 7.79 -6.36
C LYS A 57 11.70 7.79 -4.99
N GLY A 58 11.98 8.78 -4.15
CA GLY A 58 11.34 8.98 -2.85
C GLY A 58 9.83 9.16 -2.97
N GLN A 59 9.39 10.03 -3.88
CA GLN A 59 7.95 10.29 -4.08
C GLN A 59 7.17 9.03 -4.51
N GLN A 60 7.68 8.26 -5.46
CA GLN A 60 7.04 7.01 -5.90
C GLN A 60 6.93 5.99 -4.76
N THR A 61 7.98 5.90 -3.94
CA THR A 61 8.02 4.98 -2.80
C THR A 61 6.97 5.35 -1.74
N SER A 62 6.82 6.63 -1.42
CA SER A 62 5.80 7.09 -0.46
C SER A 62 4.37 6.81 -0.94
N GLN A 63 4.08 7.02 -2.23
CA GLN A 63 2.75 6.69 -2.78
C GLN A 63 2.45 5.19 -2.69
N LEU A 64 3.46 4.36 -2.96
CA LEU A 64 3.33 2.91 -2.85
C LEU A 64 3.08 2.47 -1.40
N ILE A 65 3.84 3.02 -0.44
CA ILE A 65 3.66 2.74 1.00
C ILE A 65 2.23 3.14 1.44
N ASN A 66 1.77 4.33 1.10
CA ASN A 66 0.42 4.80 1.46
C ASN A 66 -0.68 3.87 0.92
N ASN A 67 -0.51 3.38 -0.32
CA ASN A 67 -1.45 2.42 -0.91
C ASN A 67 -1.44 1.09 -0.15
N TYR A 68 -0.26 0.58 0.21
CA TYR A 68 -0.15 -0.63 1.03
C TYR A 68 -0.77 -0.46 2.42
N GLU A 69 -0.52 0.67 3.10
CA GLU A 69 -1.10 0.97 4.41
C GLU A 69 -2.63 1.04 4.34
N HIS A 70 -3.17 1.71 3.32
CA HIS A 70 -4.61 1.78 3.10
C HIS A 70 -5.24 0.39 2.88
N ASN A 71 -4.63 -0.43 2.01
CA ASN A 71 -5.11 -1.79 1.78
C ASN A 71 -4.99 -2.68 3.03
N MET A 72 -3.94 -2.48 3.82
CA MET A 72 -3.77 -3.20 5.08
C MET A 72 -4.86 -2.82 6.08
N ALA A 73 -5.21 -1.54 6.17
CA ALA A 73 -6.30 -1.05 7.02
C ALA A 73 -7.65 -1.65 6.60
N ILE A 74 -7.95 -1.68 5.29
CA ILE A 74 -9.17 -2.31 4.76
C ILE A 74 -9.21 -3.80 5.11
N ARG A 75 -8.12 -4.52 4.87
CA ARG A 75 -8.04 -5.96 5.19
C ARG A 75 -8.20 -6.22 6.68
N LYS A 76 -7.62 -5.38 7.53
CA LYS A 76 -7.77 -5.48 8.99
C LYS A 76 -9.22 -5.27 9.43
N ASN A 77 -9.90 -4.25 8.89
CA ASN A 77 -11.32 -4.05 9.18
C ASN A 77 -12.14 -5.26 8.76
N ARG A 78 -11.86 -5.84 7.59
CA ARG A 78 -12.56 -7.05 7.13
C ARG A 78 -12.30 -8.26 8.01
N ILE A 79 -11.08 -8.42 8.54
CA ILE A 79 -10.76 -9.48 9.50
C ILE A 79 -11.62 -9.30 10.75
N ASN A 80 -11.64 -8.10 11.33
CA ASN A 80 -12.43 -7.84 12.53
C ASN A 80 -13.94 -8.08 12.28
N GLU A 81 -14.48 -7.65 11.15
CA GLU A 81 -15.88 -7.92 10.78
C GLU A 81 -16.17 -9.41 10.70
N LEU A 82 -15.27 -10.19 10.10
CA LEU A 82 -15.41 -11.64 9.98
C LEU A 82 -15.25 -12.34 11.34
N GLU A 83 -14.36 -11.86 12.19
CA GLU A 83 -14.20 -12.36 13.56
C GLU A 83 -15.48 -12.11 14.38
N ASP A 84 -16.07 -10.93 14.27
CA ASP A 84 -17.35 -10.60 14.92
C ASP A 84 -18.51 -11.45 14.37
N GLU A 85 -18.54 -11.70 13.05
CA GLU A 85 -19.54 -12.56 12.41
C GLU A 85 -19.38 -14.03 12.84
N ILE A 86 -18.14 -14.53 12.91
CA ILE A 86 -17.85 -15.88 13.41
C ILE A 86 -18.31 -16.01 14.86
N ALA A 87 -17.99 -15.06 15.73
CA ALA A 87 -18.40 -15.09 17.13
C ALA A 87 -19.93 -15.16 17.28
N GLN A 88 -20.68 -14.36 16.50
CA GLN A 88 -22.14 -14.40 16.51
C GLN A 88 -22.71 -15.73 15.99
N LEU A 89 -22.08 -16.31 14.96
CA LEU A 89 -22.49 -17.60 14.41
C LEU A 89 -22.17 -18.74 15.38
N GLU A 90 -21.04 -18.67 16.08
CA GLU A 90 -20.65 -19.62 17.13
C GLU A 90 -21.64 -19.57 18.31
N ASP A 91 -21.99 -18.38 18.80
CA ASP A 91 -23.01 -18.22 19.85
C ASP A 91 -24.36 -18.79 19.43
N LYS A 92 -24.76 -18.53 18.18
CA LYS A 92 -26.00 -19.06 17.62
C LYS A 92 -25.95 -20.59 17.49
N ALA A 93 -24.85 -21.14 16.97
CA ALA A 93 -24.68 -22.58 16.84
C ALA A 93 -24.69 -23.27 18.21
N HIS A 94 -23.99 -22.71 19.20
CA HIS A 94 -23.98 -23.19 20.58
C HIS A 94 -25.39 -23.22 21.19
N PHE A 95 -26.20 -22.18 20.94
CA PHE A 95 -27.61 -22.17 21.37
C PHE A 95 -28.39 -23.35 20.78
N TYR A 96 -28.27 -23.60 19.47
CA TYR A 96 -28.96 -24.73 18.82
C TYR A 96 -28.47 -26.08 19.38
N ASP A 97 -27.16 -26.28 19.52
CA ASP A 97 -26.58 -27.54 20.01
C ASP A 97 -26.90 -27.84 21.47
N THR A 98 -27.21 -26.81 22.26
CA THR A 98 -27.52 -26.96 23.69
C THR A 98 -29.02 -27.00 23.95
N SER A 99 -29.78 -26.18 23.23
CA SER A 99 -31.18 -25.89 23.57
C SER A 99 -32.18 -26.63 22.69
N VAL A 100 -31.79 -27.04 21.47
CA VAL A 100 -32.73 -27.62 20.51
C VAL A 100 -32.60 -29.13 20.45
N ALA A 101 -33.74 -29.79 20.61
CA ALA A 101 -33.95 -31.22 20.44
C ALA A 101 -34.68 -31.48 19.12
N ILE A 102 -34.13 -32.37 18.29
CA ILE A 102 -34.74 -32.84 17.04
C ILE A 102 -35.39 -34.20 17.29
N ILE A 103 -36.68 -34.30 17.03
CA ILE A 103 -37.45 -35.52 17.31
C ILE A 103 -37.79 -36.22 15.98
N PRO A 104 -37.18 -37.37 15.65
CA PRO A 104 -37.48 -38.12 14.44
C PRO A 104 -38.87 -38.80 14.48
N SER A 105 -39.40 -39.11 13.31
CA SER A 105 -40.66 -39.84 13.12
C SER A 105 -40.49 -41.36 13.13
N ASP A 106 -39.33 -41.86 13.54
CA ASP A 106 -38.94 -43.28 13.47
C ASP A 106 -39.51 -44.17 14.59
N GLY A 107 -40.10 -43.57 15.62
CA GLY A 107 -40.66 -44.28 16.77
C GLY A 107 -39.62 -44.69 17.82
N SER A 108 -38.37 -44.24 17.71
CA SER A 108 -37.29 -44.52 18.68
C SER A 108 -37.58 -43.97 20.08
N GLY A 109 -38.36 -42.89 20.18
CA GLY A 109 -38.54 -42.15 21.43
C GLY A 109 -37.30 -41.35 21.83
N LEU A 110 -36.33 -41.19 20.92
CA LEU A 110 -35.11 -40.42 21.15
C LEU A 110 -35.25 -39.00 20.61
N TYR A 111 -34.55 -38.06 21.22
CA TYR A 111 -34.26 -36.76 20.63
C TYR A 111 -32.77 -36.61 20.31
N HIS A 112 -32.47 -35.82 19.29
CA HIS A 112 -31.15 -35.71 18.70
C HIS A 112 -30.68 -34.26 18.57
N LYS A 113 -29.37 -34.06 18.45
CA LYS A 113 -28.78 -32.81 17.97
C LYS A 113 -28.65 -32.81 16.44
N TYR A 114 -28.55 -31.62 15.87
CA TYR A 114 -28.21 -31.45 14.47
C TYR A 114 -26.85 -32.10 14.16
N GLY A 115 -26.73 -32.80 13.03
CA GLY A 115 -25.49 -33.50 12.64
C GLY A 115 -25.31 -34.89 13.24
N CYS A 116 -26.27 -35.41 14.01
CA CYS A 116 -26.24 -36.81 14.45
C CYS A 116 -26.30 -37.77 13.24
N GLU A 117 -25.35 -38.70 13.14
CA GLU A 117 -25.30 -39.71 12.06
C GLU A 117 -26.54 -40.62 12.03
N TYR A 118 -27.16 -40.84 13.19
CA TYR A 118 -28.34 -41.69 13.34
C TYR A 118 -29.66 -40.93 13.18
N LEU A 119 -29.61 -39.65 12.81
CA LEU A 119 -30.79 -38.82 12.61
C LEU A 119 -31.13 -38.70 11.12
N ASP A 120 -32.28 -39.26 10.73
CA ASP A 120 -32.85 -39.03 9.39
C ASP A 120 -33.67 -37.73 9.37
N LEU A 121 -33.04 -36.64 8.89
CA LEU A 121 -33.68 -35.34 8.75
C LEU A 121 -34.78 -35.30 7.68
N SER A 122 -34.94 -36.32 6.84
CA SER A 122 -36.05 -36.37 5.87
C SER A 122 -37.41 -36.67 6.53
N LYS A 123 -37.40 -37.18 7.78
CA LYS A 123 -38.60 -37.62 8.49
C LYS A 123 -38.54 -37.25 9.98
N PHE A 124 -38.85 -36.00 10.30
CA PHE A 124 -38.93 -35.51 11.67
C PHE A 124 -40.36 -35.13 12.08
N LYS A 125 -40.66 -35.29 13.38
CA LYS A 125 -41.93 -34.89 14.00
C LYS A 125 -41.95 -33.41 14.35
N GLY A 126 -40.80 -32.86 14.73
CA GLY A 126 -40.66 -31.46 15.09
C GLY A 126 -39.34 -31.14 15.78
N PHE A 127 -39.22 -29.87 16.14
CA PHE A 127 -38.17 -29.33 16.98
C PHE A 127 -38.77 -28.93 18.32
N ASP A 128 -38.03 -29.17 19.40
CA ASP A 128 -38.43 -28.78 20.74
C ASP A 128 -37.23 -28.26 21.55
N TYR A 129 -37.49 -27.72 22.73
CA TYR A 129 -36.44 -27.49 23.72
C TYR A 129 -36.04 -28.82 24.37
N THR A 130 -34.76 -29.01 24.68
CA THR A 130 -34.24 -30.25 25.29
C THR A 130 -35.02 -30.65 26.55
N GLY A 131 -35.22 -29.72 27.48
CA GLY A 131 -36.01 -29.98 28.70
C GLY A 131 -37.50 -30.27 28.44
N GLU A 132 -38.07 -29.70 27.38
CA GLU A 132 -39.48 -29.94 27.03
C GLU A 132 -39.66 -31.31 26.34
N ALA A 133 -38.68 -31.72 25.52
CA ALA A 133 -38.66 -33.07 24.95
C ALA A 133 -38.58 -34.13 26.05
N GLU A 134 -37.76 -33.91 27.08
CA GLU A 134 -37.68 -34.79 28.25
C GLU A 134 -38.99 -34.82 29.04
N TYR A 135 -39.61 -33.66 29.27
CA TYR A 135 -40.93 -33.58 29.93
C TYR A 135 -42.02 -34.35 29.15
N LYS A 136 -41.96 -34.33 27.82
CA LYS A 136 -42.83 -35.11 26.92
C LYS A 136 -42.49 -36.60 26.85
N GLY A 137 -41.44 -37.05 27.53
CA GLY A 137 -41.05 -38.45 27.65
C GLY A 137 -40.05 -38.94 26.60
N TYR A 138 -39.43 -38.05 25.83
CA TYR A 138 -38.32 -38.40 24.93
C TYR A 138 -37.01 -38.53 25.72
N SER A 139 -36.15 -39.46 25.32
CA SER A 139 -34.83 -39.65 25.93
C SER A 139 -33.70 -39.12 25.02
N PRO A 140 -32.56 -38.67 25.56
CA PRO A 140 -31.44 -38.23 24.73
C PRO A 140 -30.87 -39.39 23.91
N CYS A 141 -30.56 -39.15 22.64
CA CYS A 141 -29.83 -40.10 21.82
C CYS A 141 -28.42 -40.34 22.38
N PRO A 142 -28.00 -41.61 22.62
CA PRO A 142 -26.71 -41.94 23.25
C PRO A 142 -25.47 -41.66 22.37
N TYR A 143 -25.68 -41.24 21.11
CA TYR A 143 -24.59 -40.97 20.17
C TYR A 143 -24.31 -39.48 19.94
N CYS A 144 -25.24 -38.58 20.30
CA CYS A 144 -25.10 -37.13 20.06
C CYS A 144 -25.43 -36.25 21.27
N HIS A 145 -25.68 -36.84 22.44
CA HIS A 145 -25.81 -36.19 23.74
C HIS A 145 -24.90 -36.89 24.74
#